data_AF-R1EYA5-F1
#
_entry.id   AF-R1EYA5-F1
#
_cell.length_a   1.000
_cell.length_b   1.000
_cell.length_c   1.000
_cell.angle_alpha   90.00
_cell.angle_beta   90.00
_cell.angle_gamma   90.00
#
_symmetry.space_group_name_H-M   'P 1'
#
loop_
_entity.id
_entity.type
_entity.pdbx_description
1 polymer ?
#
loop_
_entity_poly.entity_id
_entity_poly.type
_entity_poly.pdbx_seq_one_letter_code
_entity_poly.pdbx_strand_id
1 'polypeptide(L)'
;MKFFAPVLSLAVFLSLSAATPVQPRQAYETPTPALPSSTPSSSATCSCEPRICIQSWPQSCLCANKGKMACYEKCGGDYPELQSCE
;
A
#
# COMPACT_ATOMS: atom_id res chain seq x y z
N MET A 1 -10.53 -54.09 -20.13
CA MET A 1 -9.59 -54.22 -21.27
C MET A 1 -8.28 -53.61 -20.83
N LYS A 2 -7.18 -54.33 -21.01
CA LYS A 2 -5.91 -54.13 -20.33
C LYS A 2 -4.83 -54.08 -21.39
N PHE A 3 -4.24 -52.92 -21.68
CA PHE A 3 -3.03 -52.80 -22.51
C PHE A 3 -2.27 -51.55 -22.04
N PHE A 4 -1.22 -51.73 -21.22
CA PHE A 4 0.18 -51.92 -21.62
C PHE A 4 0.78 -50.67 -22.28
N ALA A 5 1.63 -49.98 -21.52
CA ALA A 5 2.69 -49.11 -22.04
C ALA A 5 3.71 -49.94 -22.84
N PRO A 6 4.51 -49.31 -23.71
CA PRO A 6 5.91 -49.06 -23.34
C PRO A 6 6.44 -47.68 -23.80
N VAL A 7 7.11 -46.92 -22.93
CA VAL A 7 8.57 -46.83 -22.74
C VAL A 7 9.40 -46.58 -24.02
N LEU A 8 10.11 -45.44 -24.01
CA LEU A 8 11.57 -45.28 -24.22
C LEU A 8 11.99 -44.31 -25.34
N SER A 9 12.96 -43.46 -24.98
CA SER A 9 13.92 -42.73 -25.84
C SER A 9 13.40 -41.41 -26.44
N LEU A 10 14.12 -40.30 -26.44
CA LEU A 10 15.55 -40.03 -26.23
C LEU A 10 15.73 -38.76 -25.38
N ALA A 11 16.73 -38.80 -24.51
CA ALA A 11 17.36 -37.61 -23.97
C ALA A 11 18.02 -36.82 -25.12
N VAL A 12 17.61 -35.56 -25.30
CA VAL A 12 18.39 -34.57 -26.03
C VAL A 12 18.77 -33.48 -25.04
N PHE A 13 19.97 -33.66 -24.48
CA PHE A 13 20.77 -32.59 -23.93
C PHE A 13 21.09 -31.59 -25.04
N LEU A 14 20.97 -30.29 -24.76
CA LEU A 14 21.59 -29.12 -25.41
C LEU A 14 20.63 -27.95 -25.13
N SER A 15 20.97 -26.83 -24.50
CA SER A 15 22.23 -26.29 -24.05
C SER A 15 21.85 -25.08 -23.20
N LEU A 16 22.09 -25.16 -21.89
CA LEU A 16 21.77 -24.08 -20.95
C LEU A 16 22.78 -22.93 -21.16
N SER A 17 22.43 -21.98 -22.03
CA SER A 17 23.19 -20.74 -22.17
C SER A 17 22.86 -19.85 -20.98
N ALA A 18 23.64 -19.98 -19.91
CA ALA A 18 23.59 -19.07 -18.77
C ALA A 18 24.11 -17.69 -19.23
N ALA A 19 23.22 -16.82 -19.68
CA ALA A 19 23.48 -15.39 -19.73
C ALA A 19 23.50 -14.90 -18.28
N THR A 20 24.68 -14.53 -17.77
CA THR A 20 24.79 -13.90 -16.46
C THR A 20 24.07 -12.55 -16.50
N PRO A 21 23.14 -12.28 -15.55
CA PRO A 21 22.60 -10.93 -15.43
C PRO A 21 23.75 -9.99 -15.00
N VAL A 22 24.02 -8.98 -15.81
CA VAL A 22 24.88 -7.85 -15.43
C VAL A 22 24.20 -7.14 -14.27
N GLN A 23 24.78 -7.28 -13.08
CA GLN A 23 24.27 -6.63 -11.88
C GLN A 23 24.59 -5.12 -11.96
N PRO A 24 23.59 -4.23 -11.87
CA PRO A 24 23.86 -2.80 -11.82
C PRO A 24 24.70 -2.47 -10.59
N ARG A 25 25.71 -1.61 -10.77
CA ARG A 25 26.53 -1.11 -9.65
C ARG A 25 25.63 -0.41 -8.66
N GLN A 26 25.55 -0.95 -7.45
CA GLN A 26 24.93 -0.25 -6.34
C GLN A 26 25.81 0.94 -5.97
N ALA A 27 25.20 2.13 -6.02
CA ALA A 27 25.78 3.31 -5.39
C ALA A 27 25.87 3.02 -3.89
N TYR A 28 27.08 3.09 -3.35
CA TYR A 28 27.27 3.03 -1.90
C TYR A 28 26.81 4.36 -1.33
N GLU A 29 25.64 4.38 -0.71
CA GLU A 29 25.16 5.50 0.10
C GLU A 29 26.15 5.69 1.26
N THR A 30 26.76 6.87 1.31
CA THR A 30 27.60 7.30 2.44
C THR A 30 26.70 7.38 3.68
N PRO A 31 27.05 6.79 4.84
CA PRO A 31 26.23 6.92 6.03
C PRO A 31 26.24 8.37 6.51
N THR A 32 25.17 9.10 6.14
CA THR A 32 24.85 10.40 6.73
C THR A 32 24.60 10.18 8.22
N PRO A 33 25.19 10.99 9.12
CA PRO A 33 24.88 10.93 10.55
C PRO A 33 23.36 11.12 10.73
N ALA A 34 22.67 10.04 11.11
CA ALA A 34 21.26 10.10 11.41
C ALA A 34 21.09 10.96 12.67
N LEU A 35 20.50 12.14 12.53
CA LEU A 35 19.84 12.80 13.65
C LEU A 35 18.89 11.78 14.30
N PRO A 36 18.68 11.81 15.62
CA PRO A 36 17.67 10.96 16.24
C PRO A 36 16.33 11.25 15.57
N SER A 37 15.92 10.32 14.69
CA SER A 37 14.59 10.31 14.13
C SER A 37 13.68 10.05 15.31
N SER A 38 12.96 11.07 15.74
CA SER A 38 11.80 10.94 16.61
C SER A 38 10.72 10.17 15.87
N THR A 39 11.00 8.92 15.51
CA THR A 39 10.01 7.99 14.99
C THR A 39 9.14 7.66 16.19
N PRO A 40 7.87 8.12 16.26
CA PRO A 40 7.01 7.77 17.38
C PRO A 40 6.90 6.24 17.43
N SER A 41 7.43 5.69 18.51
CA SER A 41 7.32 4.29 18.88
C SER A 41 5.85 3.88 18.91
N SER A 42 5.38 3.18 17.87
CA SER A 42 4.05 2.58 17.73
C SER A 42 2.94 3.29 18.53
N SER A 43 2.79 4.60 18.33
CA SER A 43 1.67 5.35 18.88
C SER A 43 0.44 4.97 18.06
N ALA A 44 -0.67 4.67 18.71
CA ALA A 44 -1.92 4.31 18.05
C ALA A 44 -2.20 5.24 16.86
N THR A 45 -2.17 4.71 15.63
CA THR A 45 -2.56 5.46 14.44
C THR A 45 -4.00 5.92 14.67
N CYS A 46 -4.23 7.22 14.82
CA CYS A 46 -5.59 7.72 15.01
C CYS A 46 -6.37 7.49 13.72
N SER A 47 -7.31 6.55 13.75
CA SER A 47 -8.13 6.20 12.60
C SER A 47 -9.51 6.86 12.69
N CYS A 48 -9.93 7.41 11.57
CA CYS A 48 -11.23 8.03 11.40
C CYS A 48 -12.18 7.09 10.69
N GLU A 49 -13.27 6.75 11.38
CA GLU A 49 -14.23 5.77 10.90
C GLU A 49 -15.05 6.35 9.74
N PRO A 50 -15.29 5.57 8.67
CA PRO A 50 -16.13 6.04 7.56
C PRO A 50 -17.54 6.35 8.06
N ARG A 51 -18.02 7.55 7.75
CA ARG A 51 -19.38 7.98 8.06
C ARG A 51 -20.28 7.73 6.85
N ILE A 52 -21.35 6.96 7.06
CA ILE A 52 -22.39 6.79 6.06
C ILE A 52 -23.32 7.99 6.08
N CYS A 53 -23.49 8.63 4.92
CA CYS A 53 -24.31 9.82 4.75
C CYS A 53 -25.49 9.53 3.82
N ILE A 54 -26.58 10.29 3.98
CA ILE A 54 -27.68 10.27 3.02
C ILE A 54 -27.17 10.78 1.67
N GLN A 55 -27.58 10.14 0.58
CA GLN A 55 -27.17 10.49 -0.77
C GLN A 55 -28.09 11.56 -1.38
N SER A 56 -28.32 12.65 -0.65
CA SER A 56 -29.16 13.77 -1.10
C SER A 56 -28.50 15.09 -0.74
N TRP A 57 -28.38 16.00 -1.71
CA TRP A 57 -27.82 17.33 -1.51
C TRP A 57 -28.87 18.26 -0.88
N PRO A 58 -28.51 19.12 0.10
CA PRO A 58 -27.18 19.36 0.67
C PRO A 58 -26.83 18.46 1.87
N GLN A 59 -27.72 17.55 2.26
CA GLN A 59 -27.56 16.75 3.47
C GLN A 59 -26.32 15.84 3.44
N SER A 60 -25.94 15.32 2.28
CA SER A 60 -24.71 14.54 2.06
C SER A 60 -23.46 15.35 2.42
N CYS A 61 -23.37 16.59 1.93
CA CYS A 61 -22.27 17.52 2.17
C CYS A 61 -22.14 17.88 3.66
N LEU A 62 -23.25 18.28 4.28
CA LEU A 62 -23.27 18.62 5.71
C LEU A 62 -22.83 17.43 6.58
N CYS A 63 -23.26 16.22 6.22
CA CYS A 63 -22.87 15.00 6.89
C CYS A 63 -21.36 14.70 6.74
N ALA A 64 -20.82 14.84 5.52
CA ALA A 64 -19.40 14.63 5.25
C ALA A 64 -18.53 15.65 6.01
N ASN A 65 -18.90 16.93 6.02
CA ASN A 65 -18.22 17.98 6.78
C ASN A 65 -18.22 17.68 8.29
N LYS A 66 -19.36 17.26 8.85
CA LYS A 66 -19.42 16.81 10.25
C LYS A 66 -18.53 15.61 10.53
N GLY A 67 -18.39 14.69 9.58
CA GLY A 67 -17.46 13.55 9.68
C GLY A 67 -16.00 14.01 9.77
N LYS A 68 -15.59 14.93 8.90
CA LYS A 68 -14.25 15.53 8.92
C LYS A 68 -13.97 16.27 10.23
N MET A 69 -14.91 17.10 10.70
CA MET A 69 -14.78 17.82 11.97
C MET A 69 -14.67 16.87 13.16
N ALA A 70 -15.53 15.85 13.25
CA ALA A 70 -15.47 14.88 14.34
C ALA A 70 -14.15 14.08 14.34
N CYS A 71 -13.61 13.77 13.15
CA CYS A 71 -12.30 13.15 13.00
C CYS A 71 -11.19 14.07 13.54
N TYR A 72 -11.19 15.33 13.14
CA TYR A 72 -10.25 16.33 13.64
C TYR A 72 -10.36 16.54 15.16
N GLU A 73 -11.57 16.59 15.73
CA GLU A 73 -11.78 16.73 17.17
C GLU A 73 -11.27 15.50 17.94
N LYS A 74 -11.43 14.30 17.37
CA LYS A 74 -10.97 13.04 17.97
C LYS A 74 -9.45 12.87 17.88
N CYS A 75 -8.88 13.20 16.72
CA CYS A 75 -7.51 12.84 16.36
C CYS A 75 -6.53 14.03 16.36
N GLY A 76 -7.03 15.26 16.36
CA GLY A 76 -6.24 16.45 16.07
C GLY A 76 -5.75 16.47 14.62
N GLY A 77 -4.60 17.11 14.40
CA GLY A 77 -3.94 17.23 13.10
C GLY A 77 -4.17 18.58 12.44
N ASP A 78 -4.10 18.61 11.11
CA ASP A 78 -4.44 19.81 10.34
C ASP A 78 -5.95 20.01 10.29
N TYR A 79 -6.37 21.27 10.32
CA TYR A 79 -7.79 21.61 10.24
C TYR A 79 -8.37 21.14 8.90
N PRO A 80 -9.51 20.42 8.89
CA PRO A 80 -10.02 19.82 7.67
C PRO A 80 -10.61 20.87 6.73
N GLU A 81 -10.36 20.71 5.44
CA GLU A 81 -11.06 21.48 4.41
C GLU A 81 -12.53 21.03 4.32
N LEU A 82 -13.45 21.97 4.53
CA LEU A 82 -14.89 21.74 4.47
C LEU A 82 -15.45 22.24 3.13
N GLN A 83 -16.47 21.55 2.62
CA GLN A 83 -17.17 21.98 1.40
C GLN A 83 -18.26 23.00 1.72
N SER A 84 -18.52 23.95 0.82
CA SER A 84 -19.73 24.76 0.86
C SER A 84 -20.93 23.92 0.42
N CYS A 85 -21.98 23.89 1.24
CA CYS A 85 -23.13 23.00 1.05
C CYS A 85 -24.40 23.75 0.61
N GLU A 86 -24.24 24.81 -0.19
CA GLU A 86 -25.32 25.64 -0.74
C GLU A 86 -26.29 24.81 -1.61
#